data_AF-A0A7K0K0H9-F1
#
_entry.id   AF-A0A7K0K0H9-F1
#
_cell.length_a   1.000
_cell.length_b   1.000
_cell.length_c   1.000
_cell.angle_alpha   90.00
_cell.angle_beta   90.00
_cell.angle_gamma   90.00
#
_symmetry.space_group_name_H-M   'P 1'
#
loop_
_entity.id
_entity.type
_entity.pdbx_description
1 polymer ?
#
loop_
_entity_poly.entity_id
_entity_poly.type
_entity_poly.pdbx_seq_one_letter_code
_entity_poly.pdbx_strand_id
1 'polypeptide(L)'
;MENPYDYANKQLASKDILWATDMKQQQIGDCYLASTMFGLAATKKGSDILRSRIKRHPPDDDLPQDGWTVKIQVPGYDENGVFTELEKEVIVGQEYINGITQGDDPSLYSIYEMAYGIANGDEELGNGGWSEEVLDSFGTIPTAKYYNVSLIDAAGPNNATTESGNKTTRYGFEKKAMQSIIEAAQSEDNTVVVTTFSENYFFDEYTHKAEVEATYLNDHYFEEEDYVNIVAGHAYTVLYADEEGLTVRNPHGSNPGSGHPPLMDNRTVPETITFSWQDASKVFGAFEVGDLSKYED
;
A
#
# COMPACT_ATOMS: atom_id res chain seq x y z
N MET A 1 18.65 20.63 7.00
CA MET A 1 18.30 19.22 6.82
C MET A 1 18.99 18.47 7.94
N GLU A 2 18.21 17.78 8.76
CA GLU A 2 18.75 16.80 9.68
C GLU A 2 19.36 15.67 8.83
N ASN A 3 20.43 15.05 9.30
CA ASN A 3 20.99 13.90 8.58
C ASN A 3 19.88 12.82 8.51
N PRO A 4 19.51 12.27 7.33
CA PRO A 4 18.48 11.24 7.21
C PRO A 4 18.71 10.05 8.16
N TYR A 5 19.98 9.75 8.42
CA TYR A 5 20.41 8.72 9.37
C TYR A 5 20.04 9.07 10.83
N ASP A 6 20.06 10.35 11.23
CA ASP A 6 19.65 10.79 12.57
C ASP A 6 18.13 10.72 12.76
N TYR A 7 17.35 10.97 11.69
CA TYR A 7 15.89 10.86 11.74
C TYR A 7 15.42 9.39 11.81
N ALA A 8 15.98 8.52 10.98
CA ALA A 8 15.72 7.08 11.04
C ALA A 8 16.14 6.47 12.41
N ASN A 9 17.22 6.96 13.01
CA ASN A 9 17.62 6.57 14.38
C ASN A 9 16.56 6.93 15.43
N LYS A 10 15.90 8.08 15.32
CA LYS A 10 14.80 8.45 16.23
C LYS A 10 13.59 7.53 16.06
N GLN A 11 13.25 7.17 14.81
CA GLN A 11 12.16 6.25 14.51
C GLN A 11 12.42 4.85 15.09
N LEU A 12 13.66 4.36 14.96
CA LEU A 12 14.07 3.09 15.55
C LEU A 12 14.08 3.09 17.08
N ALA A 13 14.53 4.19 17.70
CA ALA A 13 14.54 4.32 19.14
C ALA A 13 13.15 4.55 19.75
N SER A 14 12.17 4.96 18.93
CA SER A 14 10.79 5.16 19.35
C SER A 14 10.13 3.83 19.73
N LYS A 15 9.28 3.87 20.76
CA LYS A 15 8.39 2.76 21.14
C LYS A 15 6.95 2.96 20.65
N ASP A 16 6.69 4.09 19.99
CA ASP A 16 5.36 4.43 19.48
C ASP A 16 5.09 3.68 18.16
N ILE A 17 3.91 3.85 17.60
CA ILE A 17 3.62 3.36 16.25
C ILE A 17 4.44 4.21 15.24
N LEU A 18 5.00 3.58 14.21
CA LEU A 18 5.87 4.26 13.23
C LEU A 18 5.09 5.13 12.23
N TRP A 19 3.78 4.91 12.14
CA TRP A 19 2.87 5.67 11.30
C TRP A 19 3.00 7.19 11.44
N ALA A 20 2.94 7.87 10.29
CA ALA A 20 2.72 9.31 10.26
C ALA A 20 1.93 9.73 9.02
N THR A 21 1.15 10.80 9.18
CA THR A 21 0.27 11.33 8.13
C THR A 21 1.02 12.03 7.00
N ASP A 22 2.30 12.36 7.18
CA ASP A 22 3.15 13.01 6.19
C ASP A 22 4.08 12.04 5.44
N MET A 23 3.84 10.72 5.56
CA MET A 23 4.53 9.70 4.76
C MET A 23 4.07 9.71 3.30
N LYS A 24 5.01 9.78 2.35
CA LYS A 24 4.71 9.93 0.92
C LYS A 24 5.66 9.13 0.03
N GLN A 25 5.07 8.38 -0.90
CA GLN A 25 5.74 7.90 -2.10
C GLN A 25 6.14 9.08 -2.98
N GLN A 26 7.30 8.98 -3.61
CA GLN A 26 7.84 10.02 -4.49
C GLN A 26 7.74 9.59 -5.96
N GLN A 27 8.80 9.71 -6.75
CA GLN A 27 8.75 9.57 -8.22
C GLN A 27 8.89 8.11 -8.71
N ILE A 28 9.04 7.16 -7.79
CA ILE A 28 9.16 5.74 -8.07
C ILE A 28 7.75 5.14 -8.09
N GLY A 29 7.39 4.33 -9.09
CA GLY A 29 6.06 3.71 -9.18
C GLY A 29 5.95 2.43 -8.35
N ASP A 30 6.37 2.49 -7.10
CA ASP A 30 6.40 1.42 -6.12
C ASP A 30 5.21 1.50 -5.14
N CYS A 31 4.07 2.03 -5.57
CA CYS A 31 2.89 2.22 -4.73
C CYS A 31 2.46 0.99 -3.93
N TYR A 32 2.70 -0.20 -4.48
CA TYR A 32 2.46 -1.49 -3.84
C TYR A 32 3.35 -1.70 -2.61
N LEU A 33 4.61 -1.26 -2.67
CA LEU A 33 5.59 -1.29 -1.59
C LEU A 33 5.28 -0.20 -0.55
N ALA A 34 5.10 1.04 -1.01
CA ALA A 34 4.73 2.16 -0.14
C ALA A 34 3.46 1.85 0.66
N SER A 35 2.37 1.43 0.01
CA SER A 35 1.09 1.12 0.68
C SER A 35 1.21 -0.02 1.69
N THR A 36 2.04 -1.02 1.40
CA THR A 36 2.29 -2.13 2.33
C THR A 36 3.07 -1.64 3.55
N MET A 37 4.14 -0.89 3.36
CA MET A 37 4.91 -0.32 4.48
C MET A 37 4.07 0.63 5.32
N PHE A 38 3.19 1.40 4.69
CA PHE A 38 2.28 2.31 5.38
C PHE A 38 1.29 1.51 6.23
N GLY A 39 0.74 0.42 5.70
CA GLY A 39 -0.14 -0.50 6.43
C GLY A 39 0.56 -1.20 7.60
N LEU A 40 1.81 -1.61 7.44
CA LEU A 40 2.61 -2.15 8.55
C LEU A 40 2.87 -1.08 9.60
N ALA A 41 3.27 0.12 9.18
CA ALA A 41 3.51 1.24 10.07
C ALA A 41 2.27 1.67 10.83
N ALA A 42 1.06 1.48 10.28
CA ALA A 42 -0.23 1.83 10.91
C ALA A 42 -0.58 1.00 12.15
N THR A 43 0.03 -0.17 12.33
CA THR A 43 -0.23 -1.06 13.48
C THR A 43 0.98 -1.12 14.39
N LYS A 44 0.75 -1.46 15.67
CA LYS A 44 1.84 -1.68 16.62
C LYS A 44 2.71 -2.87 16.19
N LYS A 45 2.10 -4.02 15.88
CA LYS A 45 2.83 -5.23 15.46
C LYS A 45 3.62 -5.01 14.17
N GLY A 46 3.01 -4.37 13.16
CA GLY A 46 3.70 -4.05 11.92
C GLY A 46 4.86 -3.08 12.13
N SER A 47 4.70 -2.08 13.01
CA SER A 47 5.79 -1.20 13.42
C SER A 47 6.94 -1.97 14.09
N ASP A 48 6.64 -2.95 14.94
CA ASP A 48 7.66 -3.77 15.61
C ASP A 48 8.38 -4.71 14.62
N ILE A 49 7.66 -5.26 13.63
CA ILE A 49 8.26 -6.01 12.51
C ILE A 49 9.23 -5.11 11.74
N LEU A 50 8.80 -3.90 11.35
CA LEU A 50 9.64 -2.90 10.68
C LEU A 50 10.82 -2.42 11.54
N ARG A 51 10.78 -2.53 12.87
CA ARG A 51 11.97 -2.27 13.69
C ARG A 51 12.92 -3.46 13.74
N SER A 52 12.37 -4.66 13.85
CA SER A 52 13.16 -5.89 14.02
C SER A 52 14.03 -6.22 12.80
N ARG A 53 13.62 -5.75 11.61
CA ARG A 53 14.26 -6.04 10.33
C ARG A 53 15.35 -5.07 9.93
N ILE A 54 15.56 -3.99 10.68
CA ILE A 54 16.56 -2.97 10.35
C ILE A 54 17.43 -2.66 11.56
N LYS A 55 18.74 -2.60 11.33
CA LYS A 55 19.74 -2.23 12.33
C LYS A 55 20.81 -1.36 11.69
N ARG A 56 21.49 -0.57 12.50
CA ARG A 56 22.66 0.19 12.04
C ARG A 56 23.77 -0.77 11.59
N HIS A 57 24.32 -0.53 10.42
CA HIS A 57 25.54 -1.15 9.94
C HIS A 57 26.73 -0.25 10.31
N PRO A 58 27.69 -0.74 11.12
CA PRO A 58 28.86 0.06 11.46
C PRO A 58 29.73 0.30 10.21
N PRO A 59 30.49 1.40 10.14
CA PRO A 59 31.41 1.63 9.04
C PRO A 59 32.42 0.48 8.91
N ASP A 60 32.71 0.09 7.69
CA ASP A 60 33.74 -0.89 7.34
C ASP A 60 34.53 -0.45 6.09
N ASP A 61 35.44 -1.31 5.62
CA ASP A 61 36.32 -1.00 4.49
C ASP A 61 35.53 -0.81 3.16
N ASP A 62 34.35 -1.41 3.03
CA ASP A 62 33.48 -1.34 1.85
C ASP A 62 32.40 -0.25 1.98
N LEU A 63 32.07 0.15 3.21
CA LEU A 63 31.14 1.23 3.52
C LEU A 63 31.74 2.23 4.53
N PRO A 64 32.42 3.29 4.06
CA PRO A 64 33.15 4.22 4.92
C PRO A 64 32.26 5.18 5.73
N GLN A 65 30.93 5.10 5.60
CA GLN A 65 29.95 5.83 6.41
C GLN A 65 29.02 4.85 7.13
N ASP A 66 28.35 5.32 8.19
CA ASP A 66 27.28 4.56 8.82
C ASP A 66 26.20 4.18 7.80
N GLY A 67 25.77 2.93 7.80
CA GLY A 67 24.71 2.42 6.94
C GLY A 67 23.64 1.68 7.72
N TRP A 68 22.85 0.92 6.98
CA TRP A 68 21.78 0.08 7.51
C TRP A 68 21.91 -1.33 6.99
N THR A 69 21.78 -2.31 7.87
CA THR A 69 21.52 -3.69 7.47
C THR A 69 20.02 -3.93 7.55
N VAL A 70 19.41 -4.34 6.44
CA VAL A 70 17.98 -4.60 6.32
C VAL A 70 17.76 -6.06 5.95
N LYS A 71 16.81 -6.72 6.62
CA LYS A 71 16.42 -8.10 6.34
C LYS A 71 15.19 -8.16 5.44
N ILE A 72 15.37 -8.59 4.21
CA ILE A 72 14.31 -8.76 3.20
C ILE A 72 14.18 -10.25 2.86
N GLN A 73 12.97 -10.79 2.89
CA GLN A 73 12.69 -12.13 2.36
C GLN A 73 12.51 -12.05 0.85
N VAL A 74 13.08 -12.99 0.12
CA VAL A 74 12.88 -13.11 -1.33
C VAL A 74 12.73 -14.56 -1.74
N PRO A 75 11.96 -14.84 -2.80
CA PRO A 75 11.83 -16.19 -3.33
C PRO A 75 13.17 -16.69 -3.87
N GLY A 76 13.50 -17.94 -3.57
CA GLY A 76 14.73 -18.57 -4.04
C GLY A 76 14.77 -20.06 -3.82
N TYR A 77 15.93 -20.67 -4.06
CA TYR A 77 16.17 -22.09 -3.79
C TYR A 77 17.16 -22.22 -2.62
N ASP A 78 16.83 -23.06 -1.64
CA ASP A 78 17.73 -23.38 -0.54
C ASP A 78 18.95 -24.22 -0.99
N GLU A 79 19.85 -24.54 -0.05
CA GLU A 79 21.04 -25.36 -0.31
C GLU A 79 20.74 -26.77 -0.87
N ASN A 80 19.51 -27.25 -0.69
CA ASN A 80 19.03 -28.54 -1.18
C ASN A 80 18.26 -28.44 -2.50
N GLY A 81 18.12 -27.23 -3.07
CA GLY A 81 17.37 -26.99 -4.30
C GLY A 81 15.85 -26.98 -4.10
N VAL A 82 15.36 -26.75 -2.89
CA VAL A 82 13.93 -26.58 -2.59
C VAL A 82 13.57 -25.10 -2.72
N PHE A 83 12.52 -24.81 -3.50
CA PHE A 83 12.00 -23.45 -3.62
C PHE A 83 11.36 -23.00 -2.30
N THR A 84 11.80 -21.85 -1.77
CA THR A 84 11.40 -21.31 -0.47
C THR A 84 11.67 -19.80 -0.41
N GLU A 85 11.16 -19.14 0.63
CA GLU A 85 11.58 -17.79 1.00
C GLU A 85 12.96 -17.80 1.67
N LEU A 86 13.87 -16.97 1.18
CA LEU A 86 15.22 -16.78 1.69
C LEU A 86 15.36 -15.41 2.34
N GLU A 87 15.89 -15.34 3.55
CA GLU A 87 16.23 -14.06 4.19
C GLU A 87 17.57 -13.55 3.66
N LYS A 88 17.54 -12.39 2.99
CA LYS A 88 18.73 -11.64 2.57
C LYS A 88 18.99 -10.49 3.54
N GLU A 89 20.24 -10.35 3.98
CA GLU A 89 20.73 -9.13 4.63
C GLU A 89 21.28 -8.18 3.56
N VAL A 90 20.68 -7.00 3.43
CA VAL A 90 21.05 -5.96 2.47
C VAL A 90 21.69 -4.79 3.22
N ILE A 91 22.84 -4.32 2.74
CA ILE A 91 23.51 -3.13 3.28
C ILE A 91 23.11 -1.93 2.44
N VAL A 92 22.51 -0.92 3.08
CA VAL A 92 22.15 0.37 2.48
C VAL A 92 23.03 1.45 3.10
N GLY A 93 23.90 2.05 2.29
CA GLY A 93 24.87 3.04 2.78
C GLY A 93 24.88 4.37 2.03
N GLN A 94 23.90 4.60 1.17
CA GLN A 94 23.71 5.88 0.48
C GLN A 94 22.31 6.42 0.75
N GLU A 95 22.18 7.75 0.72
CA GLU A 95 20.88 8.41 0.81
C GLU A 95 20.05 8.08 -0.44
N TYR A 96 18.82 7.61 -0.23
CA TYR A 96 17.90 7.29 -1.30
C TYR A 96 16.94 8.46 -1.54
N ILE A 97 17.44 9.48 -2.24
CA ILE A 97 16.83 10.82 -2.35
C ILE A 97 15.46 10.86 -3.01
N ASN A 98 15.15 9.88 -3.87
CA ASN A 98 13.87 9.77 -4.57
C ASN A 98 12.92 8.79 -3.90
N GLY A 99 13.30 8.29 -2.73
CA GLY A 99 12.51 7.32 -2.01
C GLY A 99 11.44 7.91 -1.11
N ILE A 100 10.76 7.04 -0.39
CA ILE A 100 9.65 7.37 0.49
C ILE A 100 10.10 8.32 1.61
N THR A 101 9.41 9.46 1.68
CA THR A 101 9.68 10.50 2.67
C THR A 101 8.71 10.41 3.84
N GLN A 102 9.10 11.01 4.96
CA GLN A 102 8.19 11.44 6.01
C GLN A 102 8.42 12.94 6.20
N GLY A 103 7.41 13.74 5.84
CA GLY A 103 7.61 15.16 5.57
C GLY A 103 8.42 15.35 4.29
N ASP A 104 9.38 16.28 4.31
CA ASP A 104 10.24 16.59 3.17
C ASP A 104 11.57 15.81 3.17
N ASP A 105 11.83 15.00 4.20
CA ASP A 105 13.11 14.32 4.39
C ASP A 105 12.99 12.79 4.13
N PRO A 106 14.03 12.13 3.57
CA PRO A 106 14.12 10.68 3.54
C PRO A 106 14.01 10.09 4.94
N SER A 107 13.34 8.94 5.05
CA SER A 107 12.97 8.32 6.32
C SER A 107 13.41 6.87 6.40
N LEU A 108 13.12 6.17 7.51
CA LEU A 108 13.28 4.71 7.62
C LEU A 108 12.71 3.96 6.41
N TYR A 109 11.62 4.46 5.81
CA TYR A 109 10.95 3.85 4.68
C TYR A 109 11.76 3.93 3.38
N SER A 110 12.51 5.02 3.15
CA SER A 110 13.43 5.14 2.00
C SER A 110 14.57 4.11 2.03
N ILE A 111 15.02 3.74 3.25
CA ILE A 111 16.03 2.70 3.44
C ILE A 111 15.44 1.33 3.12
N TYR A 112 14.21 1.08 3.56
CA TYR A 112 13.49 -0.15 3.24
C TYR A 112 13.22 -0.31 1.75
N GLU A 113 12.79 0.77 1.08
CA GLU A 113 12.56 0.81 -0.35
C GLU A 113 13.83 0.48 -1.14
N MET A 114 14.95 1.13 -0.82
CA MET A 114 16.23 0.83 -1.44
C MET A 114 16.69 -0.62 -1.17
N ALA A 115 16.51 -1.10 0.07
CA ALA A 115 16.88 -2.48 0.41
C ALA A 115 16.05 -3.51 -0.36
N TYR A 116 14.75 -3.25 -0.51
CA TYR A 116 13.85 -4.09 -1.28
C TYR A 116 14.25 -4.16 -2.76
N GLY A 117 14.64 -3.02 -3.36
CA GLY A 117 15.22 -2.97 -4.70
C GLY A 117 16.46 -3.86 -4.84
N ILE A 118 17.48 -3.61 -4.01
CA ILE A 118 18.72 -4.39 -4.05
C ILE A 118 18.45 -5.88 -3.88
N ALA A 119 17.56 -6.27 -2.95
CA ALA A 119 17.24 -7.67 -2.69
C ALA A 119 16.66 -8.38 -3.92
N ASN A 120 15.88 -7.65 -4.72
CA ASN A 120 15.21 -8.14 -5.94
C ASN A 120 16.03 -7.91 -7.22
N GLY A 121 17.26 -7.39 -7.10
CA GLY A 121 18.18 -7.23 -8.22
C GLY A 121 17.99 -5.93 -9.02
N ASP A 122 17.29 -4.95 -8.46
CA ASP A 122 17.02 -3.65 -9.07
C ASP A 122 17.39 -2.51 -8.10
N GLU A 123 18.48 -1.78 -8.36
CA GLU A 123 18.93 -0.71 -7.46
C GLU A 123 17.97 0.49 -7.37
N GLU A 124 17.06 0.67 -8.35
CA GLU A 124 16.17 1.85 -8.42
C GLU A 124 14.67 1.51 -8.36
N LEU A 125 14.30 0.24 -8.22
CA LEU A 125 12.93 -0.29 -8.32
C LEU A 125 12.19 0.13 -9.60
N GLY A 126 11.91 -0.84 -10.46
CA GLY A 126 11.03 -0.66 -11.60
C GLY A 126 9.61 -0.27 -11.22
N ASN A 127 8.90 0.37 -12.16
CA ASN A 127 7.46 0.65 -12.02
C ASN A 127 6.66 -0.65 -11.94
N GLY A 128 5.87 -0.82 -10.87
CA GLY A 128 4.91 -1.91 -10.69
C GLY A 128 5.41 -3.08 -9.84
N GLY A 129 4.46 -3.86 -9.33
CA GLY A 129 4.66 -4.99 -8.42
C GLY A 129 3.38 -5.35 -7.66
N TRP A 130 3.44 -6.35 -6.79
CA TRP A 130 2.29 -6.85 -6.03
C TRP A 130 2.50 -6.66 -4.53
N SER A 131 1.50 -6.13 -3.81
CA SER A 131 1.63 -5.91 -2.36
C SER A 131 1.72 -7.22 -1.59
N GLU A 132 1.13 -8.30 -2.09
CA GLU A 132 1.32 -9.69 -1.63
C GLU A 132 2.81 -10.10 -1.56
N GLU A 133 3.60 -9.81 -2.60
CA GLU A 133 5.04 -10.14 -2.62
C GLU A 133 5.82 -9.29 -1.61
N VAL A 134 5.41 -8.04 -1.40
CA VAL A 134 6.00 -7.15 -0.40
C VAL A 134 5.67 -7.64 1.02
N LEU A 135 4.44 -8.09 1.24
CA LEU A 135 3.99 -8.67 2.50
C LEU A 135 4.84 -9.88 2.88
N ASP A 136 5.10 -10.78 1.93
CA ASP A 136 6.04 -11.89 2.10
C ASP A 136 7.46 -11.40 2.39
N SER A 137 7.91 -10.34 1.70
CA SER A 137 9.26 -9.80 1.87
C SER A 137 9.53 -9.22 3.27
N PHE A 138 8.50 -8.73 3.95
CA PHE A 138 8.53 -8.33 5.36
C PHE A 138 8.18 -9.49 6.32
N GLY A 139 8.08 -10.71 5.79
CA GLY A 139 7.80 -11.97 6.47
C GLY A 139 6.47 -12.02 7.19
N THR A 140 5.50 -11.23 6.73
CA THR A 140 4.10 -11.46 7.09
C THR A 140 3.60 -12.74 6.43
N ILE A 141 2.44 -13.25 6.83
CA ILE A 141 1.78 -14.33 6.08
C ILE A 141 0.72 -13.71 5.19
N PRO A 142 0.82 -13.79 3.85
CA PRO A 142 -0.32 -13.55 2.99
C PRO A 142 -1.38 -14.60 3.29
N THR A 143 -2.47 -14.19 3.93
CA THR A 143 -3.51 -15.13 4.39
C THR A 143 -4.68 -15.20 3.44
N ALA A 144 -4.95 -14.11 2.72
CA ALA A 144 -6.05 -14.05 1.79
C ALA A 144 -5.87 -12.96 0.74
N LYS A 145 -6.42 -13.28 -0.44
CA LYS A 145 -6.65 -12.34 -1.52
C LYS A 145 -8.13 -12.34 -1.87
N TYR A 146 -8.79 -11.21 -1.67
CA TYR A 146 -10.21 -11.05 -1.94
C TYR A 146 -10.41 -10.23 -3.21
N TYR A 147 -11.11 -10.81 -4.18
CA TYR A 147 -11.40 -10.16 -5.44
C TYR A 147 -12.81 -9.57 -5.44
N ASN A 148 -12.93 -8.41 -6.07
CA ASN A 148 -14.21 -7.82 -6.41
C ASN A 148 -14.94 -8.72 -7.43
N VAL A 149 -16.23 -9.00 -7.18
CA VAL A 149 -17.04 -9.92 -7.99
C VAL A 149 -17.27 -9.38 -9.40
N SER A 150 -17.13 -8.06 -9.58
CA SER A 150 -17.25 -7.36 -10.87
C SER A 150 -16.24 -7.81 -11.93
N LEU A 151 -15.15 -8.48 -11.53
CA LEU A 151 -14.05 -8.87 -12.41
C LEU A 151 -14.25 -10.26 -13.05
N ILE A 152 -15.24 -11.03 -12.61
CA ILE A 152 -15.53 -12.34 -13.19
C ILE A 152 -16.30 -12.21 -14.53
N ASP A 153 -17.02 -11.11 -14.76
CA ASP A 153 -17.78 -10.88 -16.00
C ASP A 153 -16.99 -10.15 -17.10
N ALA A 154 -15.80 -9.60 -16.81
CA ALA A 154 -14.98 -8.90 -17.80
C ALA A 154 -13.98 -9.82 -18.55
N ALA A 155 -13.70 -11.03 -18.04
CA ALA A 155 -12.64 -11.91 -18.56
C ALA A 155 -13.10 -13.29 -19.10
N GLY A 156 -14.40 -13.56 -19.28
CA GLY A 156 -14.85 -14.87 -19.81
C GLY A 156 -16.27 -14.92 -20.40
N PRO A 157 -16.55 -15.86 -21.33
CA PRO A 157 -17.72 -15.86 -22.24
C PRO A 157 -19.08 -16.23 -21.61
N ASN A 158 -19.19 -16.29 -20.29
CA ASN A 158 -20.40 -16.80 -19.62
C ASN A 158 -21.27 -15.66 -19.10
N ASN A 159 -22.03 -15.09 -20.03
CA ASN A 159 -23.18 -14.21 -19.79
C ASN A 159 -24.05 -14.67 -18.61
N ALA A 160 -24.12 -13.89 -17.53
CA ALA A 160 -25.26 -13.92 -16.62
C ALA A 160 -26.43 -13.14 -17.25
N THR A 161 -27.17 -13.76 -18.18
CA THR A 161 -28.48 -13.26 -18.61
C THR A 161 -29.49 -13.42 -17.48
N THR A 162 -30.04 -12.32 -16.97
CA THR A 162 -31.30 -12.35 -16.22
C THR A 162 -32.47 -12.34 -17.22
N GLU A 163 -33.58 -13.02 -16.88
CA GLU A 163 -34.78 -13.20 -17.72
C GLU A 163 -35.54 -11.90 -18.08
N SER A 164 -35.03 -10.74 -17.67
CA SER A 164 -35.44 -9.44 -18.17
C SER A 164 -34.22 -8.79 -18.79
N GLY A 165 -34.22 -8.54 -20.10
CA GLY A 165 -33.05 -8.10 -20.90
C GLY A 165 -32.41 -6.75 -20.55
N ASN A 166 -32.21 -6.43 -19.28
CA ASN A 166 -31.31 -5.39 -18.79
C ASN A 166 -30.02 -6.04 -18.30
N LYS A 167 -28.89 -5.75 -18.97
CA LYS A 167 -27.56 -6.00 -18.42
C LYS A 167 -27.35 -5.10 -17.20
N THR A 168 -27.74 -5.55 -16.02
CA THR A 168 -27.25 -4.97 -14.77
C THR A 168 -25.90 -5.61 -14.46
N THR A 169 -24.81 -4.92 -14.80
CA THR A 169 -23.49 -5.30 -14.32
C THR A 169 -23.54 -5.32 -12.80
N ARG A 170 -23.26 -6.48 -12.18
CA ARG A 170 -23.22 -6.61 -10.73
C ARG A 170 -21.86 -6.13 -10.25
N TYR A 171 -21.85 -4.96 -9.62
CA TYR A 171 -20.69 -4.46 -8.89
C TYR A 171 -20.84 -4.77 -7.40
N GLY A 172 -19.77 -5.18 -6.74
CA GLY A 172 -19.79 -5.47 -5.30
C GLY A 172 -18.82 -6.55 -4.88
N PHE A 173 -18.64 -6.65 -3.56
CA PHE A 173 -17.88 -7.73 -2.93
C PHE A 173 -18.83 -8.85 -2.52
N GLU A 174 -18.36 -10.10 -2.57
CA GLU A 174 -19.11 -11.17 -1.90
C GLU A 174 -19.24 -10.80 -0.42
N LYS A 175 -20.44 -10.98 0.15
CA LYS A 175 -20.70 -10.60 1.56
C LYS A 175 -19.67 -11.21 2.53
N LYS A 176 -19.22 -12.45 2.25
CA LYS A 176 -18.18 -13.11 3.04
C LYS A 176 -16.81 -12.44 2.88
N ALA A 177 -16.43 -12.07 1.65
CA ALA A 177 -15.19 -11.34 1.40
C ALA A 177 -15.20 -9.98 2.10
N MET A 178 -16.31 -9.23 1.97
CA MET A 178 -16.51 -7.95 2.67
C MET A 178 -16.36 -8.11 4.19
N GLN A 179 -17.02 -9.12 4.78
CA GLN A 179 -16.91 -9.42 6.19
C GLN A 179 -15.46 -9.73 6.61
N SER A 180 -14.73 -10.53 5.82
CA SER A 180 -13.33 -10.82 6.11
C SER A 180 -12.41 -9.61 5.97
N ILE A 181 -12.68 -8.70 5.03
CA ILE A 181 -11.94 -7.44 4.91
C ILE A 181 -12.19 -6.56 6.14
N ILE A 182 -13.44 -6.47 6.60
CA ILE A 182 -13.80 -5.73 7.83
C ILE A 182 -13.05 -6.30 9.04
N GLU A 183 -13.12 -7.63 9.23
CA GLU A 183 -12.42 -8.31 10.33
C GLU A 183 -10.91 -8.11 10.26
N ALA A 184 -10.33 -8.13 9.07
CA ALA A 184 -8.90 -7.89 8.87
C ALA A 184 -8.52 -6.43 9.19
N ALA A 185 -9.25 -5.45 8.65
CA ALA A 185 -8.96 -4.02 8.85
C ALA A 185 -9.17 -3.56 10.31
N GLN A 186 -9.98 -4.28 11.09
CA GLN A 186 -10.21 -3.99 12.51
C GLN A 186 -9.22 -4.70 13.45
N SER A 187 -8.35 -5.57 12.93
CA SER A 187 -7.40 -6.34 13.72
C SER A 187 -6.03 -5.66 13.75
N GLU A 188 -5.44 -5.50 14.95
CA GLU A 188 -4.04 -5.06 15.10
C GLU A 188 -3.02 -6.10 14.59
N ASP A 189 -3.49 -7.32 14.34
CA ASP A 189 -2.69 -8.44 13.87
C ASP A 189 -2.66 -8.55 12.35
N ASN A 190 -3.32 -7.63 11.64
CA ASN A 190 -3.39 -7.65 10.19
C ASN A 190 -2.98 -6.31 9.60
N THR A 191 -2.53 -6.36 8.36
CA THR A 191 -2.45 -5.21 7.47
C THR A 191 -3.21 -5.51 6.19
N VAL A 192 -3.88 -4.51 5.63
CA VAL A 192 -4.72 -4.68 4.46
C VAL A 192 -4.33 -3.65 3.40
N VAL A 193 -4.00 -4.12 2.21
CA VAL A 193 -3.73 -3.29 1.04
C VAL A 193 -4.77 -3.58 -0.01
N VAL A 194 -5.22 -2.54 -0.71
CA VAL A 194 -6.19 -2.66 -1.79
C VAL A 194 -5.62 -2.09 -3.08
N THR A 195 -5.83 -2.78 -4.20
CA THR A 195 -5.36 -2.36 -5.51
C THR A 195 -6.51 -2.11 -6.47
N THR A 196 -6.34 -1.12 -7.33
CA THR A 196 -7.23 -0.85 -8.45
C THR A 196 -6.76 -1.61 -9.69
N PHE A 197 -7.69 -2.02 -10.55
CA PHE A 197 -7.35 -2.65 -11.83
C PHE A 197 -7.53 -1.67 -12.99
N SER A 198 -6.51 -1.53 -13.82
CA SER A 198 -6.51 -0.64 -14.98
C SER A 198 -7.52 -1.03 -16.06
N GLU A 199 -7.94 -2.29 -16.10
CA GLU A 199 -8.92 -2.81 -17.07
C GLU A 199 -10.38 -2.63 -16.62
N ASN A 200 -10.61 -1.99 -15.48
CA ASN A 200 -11.95 -1.76 -14.97
C ASN A 200 -12.64 -0.61 -15.73
N TYR A 201 -13.88 -0.85 -16.17
CA TYR A 201 -14.69 0.06 -16.98
C TYR A 201 -14.92 1.46 -16.37
N PHE A 202 -14.77 1.62 -15.05
CA PHE A 202 -14.89 2.92 -14.40
C PHE A 202 -13.69 3.84 -14.63
N PHE A 203 -12.54 3.30 -15.05
CA PHE A 203 -11.36 4.12 -15.34
C PHE A 203 -11.41 4.63 -16.77
N ASP A 204 -11.25 5.93 -16.90
CA ASP A 204 -11.12 6.58 -18.20
C ASP A 204 -9.82 6.12 -18.89
N GLU A 205 -9.93 5.74 -20.16
CA GLU A 205 -8.84 5.14 -20.94
C GLU A 205 -7.65 6.09 -21.14
N TYR A 206 -7.90 7.40 -21.12
CA TYR A 206 -6.87 8.41 -21.42
C TYR A 206 -6.19 8.95 -20.16
N THR A 207 -6.98 9.14 -19.10
CA THR A 207 -6.50 9.72 -17.85
C THR A 207 -6.10 8.67 -16.82
N HIS A 208 -6.50 7.41 -17.03
CA HIS A 208 -6.31 6.30 -16.09
C HIS A 208 -6.86 6.62 -14.68
N LYS A 209 -7.98 7.36 -14.64
CA LYS A 209 -8.64 7.78 -13.41
C LYS A 209 -10.12 7.41 -13.43
N ALA A 210 -10.65 7.06 -12.27
CA ALA A 210 -12.08 6.84 -12.05
C ALA A 210 -12.61 7.87 -11.05
N GLU A 211 -13.67 8.58 -11.42
CA GLU A 211 -14.34 9.55 -10.55
C GLU A 211 -15.40 8.83 -9.70
N VAL A 212 -15.31 8.99 -8.38
CA VAL A 212 -16.16 8.27 -7.42
C VAL A 212 -16.43 9.14 -6.19
N GLU A 213 -17.64 9.04 -5.64
CA GLU A 213 -18.04 9.76 -4.43
C GLU A 213 -17.30 9.21 -3.20
N ALA A 214 -16.77 10.12 -2.39
CA ALA A 214 -16.03 9.81 -1.18
C ALA A 214 -16.22 10.88 -0.12
N THR A 215 -15.95 10.49 1.12
CA THR A 215 -15.96 11.38 2.29
C THR A 215 -14.54 11.55 2.81
N TYR A 216 -14.13 12.77 3.15
CA TYR A 216 -12.83 13.04 3.74
C TYR A 216 -12.86 14.27 4.66
N LEU A 217 -11.83 14.43 5.49
CA LEU A 217 -11.65 15.63 6.32
C LEU A 217 -10.84 16.68 5.55
N ASN A 218 -11.41 17.85 5.30
CA ASN A 218 -10.68 18.95 4.66
C ASN A 218 -9.62 19.57 5.60
N ASP A 219 -8.85 20.54 5.09
CA ASP A 219 -7.79 21.25 5.85
C ASP A 219 -8.28 21.97 7.12
N HIS A 220 -9.60 22.11 7.28
CA HIS A 220 -10.26 22.69 8.46
C HIS A 220 -10.87 21.62 9.38
N TYR A 221 -10.58 20.34 9.14
CA TYR A 221 -11.10 19.19 9.89
C TYR A 221 -12.62 19.06 9.85
N PHE A 222 -13.26 19.58 8.80
CA PHE A 222 -14.66 19.32 8.53
C PHE A 222 -14.78 18.17 7.53
N GLU A 223 -15.76 17.31 7.78
CA GLU A 223 -16.16 16.27 6.85
C GLU A 223 -16.74 16.91 5.58
N GLU A 224 -16.22 16.49 4.44
CA GLU A 224 -16.66 16.88 3.10
C GLU A 224 -16.98 15.61 2.31
N GLU A 225 -18.11 15.61 1.63
CA GLU A 225 -18.54 14.57 0.71
C GLU A 225 -18.47 15.15 -0.71
N ASP A 226 -17.65 14.57 -1.56
CA ASP A 226 -17.44 15.02 -2.94
C ASP A 226 -16.91 13.90 -3.82
N TYR A 227 -16.85 14.13 -5.13
CA TYR A 227 -16.22 13.25 -6.08
C TYR A 227 -14.69 13.39 -6.02
N VAL A 228 -14.00 12.26 -6.00
CA VAL A 228 -12.54 12.14 -5.99
C VAL A 228 -12.10 11.25 -7.15
N ASN A 229 -10.95 11.57 -7.75
CA ASN A 229 -10.36 10.73 -8.78
C ASN A 229 -9.44 9.68 -8.17
N ILE A 230 -9.64 8.42 -8.54
CA ILE A 230 -8.86 7.26 -8.12
C ILE A 230 -8.01 6.77 -9.28
N VAL A 231 -6.74 6.44 -9.02
CA VAL A 231 -5.75 6.09 -10.05
C VAL A 231 -5.83 4.60 -10.34
N ALA A 232 -5.81 4.24 -11.63
CA ALA A 232 -5.77 2.84 -12.09
C ALA A 232 -4.40 2.19 -11.85
N GLY A 233 -4.40 0.88 -11.56
CA GLY A 233 -3.16 0.12 -11.34
C GLY A 233 -2.38 0.61 -10.12
N HIS A 234 -3.08 1.17 -9.12
CA HIS A 234 -2.49 1.83 -7.97
C HIS A 234 -2.90 1.13 -6.67
N ALA A 235 -1.98 1.05 -5.72
CA ALA A 235 -2.22 0.46 -4.41
C ALA A 235 -2.55 1.55 -3.37
N TYR A 236 -3.39 1.17 -2.41
CA TYR A 236 -3.80 2.00 -1.29
C TYR A 236 -3.77 1.17 -0.01
N THR A 237 -3.39 1.78 1.12
CA THR A 237 -3.54 1.15 2.43
C THR A 237 -4.99 1.24 2.89
N VAL A 238 -5.60 0.14 3.33
CA VAL A 238 -6.88 0.19 4.03
C VAL A 238 -6.60 0.44 5.51
N LEU A 239 -7.09 1.57 6.04
CA LEU A 239 -6.89 1.98 7.43
C LEU A 239 -8.03 1.57 8.35
N TYR A 240 -9.23 1.45 7.81
CA TYR A 240 -10.42 1.10 8.56
C TYR A 240 -11.49 0.57 7.60
N ALA A 241 -12.34 -0.34 8.09
CA ALA A 241 -13.54 -0.78 7.38
C ALA A 241 -14.61 -1.21 8.38
N ASP A 242 -15.87 -1.02 8.00
CA ASP A 242 -17.05 -1.48 8.74
C ASP A 242 -18.21 -1.81 7.80
N GLU A 243 -19.44 -1.91 8.32
CA GLU A 243 -20.61 -2.26 7.51
C GLU A 243 -20.99 -1.18 6.48
N GLU A 244 -20.61 0.08 6.70
CA GLU A 244 -20.95 1.20 5.81
C GLU A 244 -19.94 1.34 4.67
N GLY A 245 -18.67 1.07 4.96
CA GLY A 245 -17.63 1.30 3.97
C GLY A 245 -16.21 0.99 4.40
N LEU A 246 -15.26 1.64 3.73
CA LEU A 246 -13.85 1.56 4.09
C LEU A 246 -13.12 2.89 3.90
N THR A 247 -12.12 3.12 4.74
CA THR A 247 -11.20 4.24 4.68
C THR A 247 -9.86 3.77 4.15
N VAL A 248 -9.37 4.43 3.11
CA VAL A 248 -8.07 4.14 2.49
C VAL A 248 -7.13 5.34 2.57
N ARG A 249 -5.84 5.08 2.47
CA ARG A 249 -4.80 6.08 2.26
C ARG A 249 -4.10 5.89 0.93
N ASN A 250 -4.00 6.97 0.16
CA ASN A 250 -3.18 7.03 -1.03
C ASN A 250 -1.70 7.21 -0.65
N PRO A 251 -0.78 6.32 -1.08
CA PRO A 251 0.64 6.45 -0.78
C PRO A 251 1.28 7.71 -1.37
N HIS A 252 0.70 8.34 -2.41
CA HIS A 252 1.18 9.61 -2.97
C HIS A 252 1.06 10.79 -1.99
N GLY A 253 0.35 10.63 -0.87
CA GLY A 253 0.13 11.72 0.08
C GLY A 253 -0.92 12.73 -0.34
N SER A 254 -1.68 12.43 -1.40
CA SER A 254 -2.93 13.12 -1.76
C SER A 254 -3.69 12.35 -2.84
N ASN A 255 -4.93 12.76 -3.09
CA ASN A 255 -5.74 12.29 -4.21
C ASN A 255 -6.04 13.43 -5.19
N PRO A 256 -6.08 13.18 -6.51
CA PRO A 256 -6.59 14.17 -7.45
C PRO A 256 -8.08 14.43 -7.19
N GLY A 257 -8.48 15.69 -7.10
CA GLY A 257 -9.90 16.05 -7.02
C GLY A 257 -10.65 15.79 -8.33
N SER A 258 -11.97 15.68 -8.25
CA SER A 258 -12.86 15.69 -9.42
C SER A 258 -12.95 17.08 -10.07
N GLY A 259 -13.26 17.09 -11.37
CA GLY A 259 -13.31 18.30 -12.19
C GLY A 259 -14.72 18.72 -12.60
N HIS A 260 -15.76 18.40 -11.80
CA HIS A 260 -17.13 18.84 -12.12
C HIS A 260 -17.19 20.38 -12.28
N PRO A 261 -17.81 20.90 -13.36
CA PRO A 261 -17.22 22.01 -14.11
C PRO A 261 -17.65 23.43 -13.64
N PRO A 262 -16.87 24.51 -13.89
CA PRO A 262 -15.53 24.57 -14.49
C PRO A 262 -14.56 25.36 -13.58
N LEU A 263 -14.01 24.77 -12.53
CA LEU A 263 -12.87 25.36 -11.81
C LEU A 263 -11.89 24.27 -11.37
N MET A 264 -10.71 24.30 -11.99
CA MET A 264 -9.43 23.74 -11.52
C MET A 264 -9.28 22.20 -11.52
N ASP A 265 -8.67 21.68 -12.59
CA ASP A 265 -8.01 20.36 -12.72
C ASP A 265 -6.78 20.19 -11.78
N ASN A 266 -6.68 21.02 -10.73
CA ASN A 266 -5.56 21.04 -9.80
C ASN A 266 -6.03 21.01 -8.33
N ARG A 267 -7.31 20.70 -8.10
CA ARG A 267 -7.80 20.43 -6.74
C ARG A 267 -7.11 19.17 -6.24
N THR A 268 -6.57 19.26 -5.05
CA THR A 268 -5.97 18.15 -4.33
C THR A 268 -6.89 17.80 -3.16
N VAL A 269 -7.26 16.54 -3.07
CA VAL A 269 -8.01 15.97 -1.95
C VAL A 269 -7.01 15.33 -0.98
N PRO A 270 -7.25 15.38 0.33
CA PRO A 270 -6.43 14.70 1.32
C PRO A 270 -6.18 13.23 0.97
N GLU A 271 -5.08 12.71 1.48
CA GLU A 271 -4.60 11.37 1.17
C GLU A 271 -5.48 10.26 1.74
N THR A 272 -6.19 10.56 2.83
CA THR A 272 -7.11 9.65 3.50
C THR A 272 -8.54 9.95 3.09
N ILE A 273 -9.22 8.97 2.52
CA ILE A 273 -10.57 9.09 1.98
C ILE A 273 -11.40 7.85 2.36
N THR A 274 -12.69 8.06 2.59
CA THR A 274 -13.65 7.01 2.95
C THR A 274 -14.66 6.81 1.84
N PHE A 275 -14.97 5.56 1.54
CA PHE A 275 -15.94 5.17 0.53
C PHE A 275 -17.05 4.33 1.16
N SER A 276 -18.27 4.47 0.64
CA SER A 276 -19.26 3.41 0.81
C SER A 276 -18.77 2.12 0.14
N TRP A 277 -19.24 0.95 0.59
CA TRP A 277 -18.90 -0.31 -0.12
C TRP A 277 -19.33 -0.31 -1.59
N GLN A 278 -20.43 0.39 -1.90
CA GLN A 278 -20.91 0.51 -3.27
C GLN A 278 -19.91 1.29 -4.13
N ASP A 279 -19.39 2.41 -3.62
CA ASP A 279 -18.43 3.25 -4.32
C ASP A 279 -17.05 2.62 -4.40
N ALA A 280 -16.58 2.02 -3.30
CA ALA A 280 -15.37 1.22 -3.29
C ALA A 280 -15.40 0.11 -4.35
N SER A 281 -16.54 -0.56 -4.53
CA SER A 281 -16.67 -1.64 -5.52
C SER A 281 -16.57 -1.18 -6.97
N LYS A 282 -16.66 0.13 -7.24
CA LYS A 282 -16.45 0.68 -8.58
C LYS A 282 -14.98 0.71 -8.94
N VAL A 283 -14.08 0.93 -7.98
CA VAL A 283 -12.66 1.24 -8.25
C VAL A 283 -11.69 0.19 -7.73
N PHE A 284 -12.00 -0.45 -6.61
CA PHE A 284 -11.11 -1.42 -5.97
C PHE A 284 -11.37 -2.85 -6.42
N GLY A 285 -10.29 -3.56 -6.71
CA GLY A 285 -10.33 -4.83 -7.41
C GLY A 285 -9.81 -6.02 -6.59
N ALA A 286 -8.70 -5.85 -5.89
CA ALA A 286 -8.11 -6.89 -5.06
C ALA A 286 -7.68 -6.34 -3.71
N PHE A 287 -8.06 -7.05 -2.66
CA PHE A 287 -7.62 -6.81 -1.28
C PHE A 287 -6.65 -7.91 -0.89
N GLU A 288 -5.51 -7.52 -0.36
CA GLU A 288 -4.42 -8.38 0.07
C GLU A 288 -4.26 -8.20 1.58
N VAL A 289 -4.35 -9.30 2.33
CA VAL A 289 -4.26 -9.29 3.80
C VAL A 289 -2.98 -9.96 4.24
N GLY A 290 -2.14 -9.21 4.96
CA GLY A 290 -0.97 -9.72 5.65
C GLY A 290 -1.26 -9.98 7.11
N ASP A 291 -1.09 -11.22 7.56
CA ASP A 291 -1.19 -11.64 8.96
C ASP A 291 0.17 -11.50 9.65
N LEU A 292 0.16 -10.79 10.76
CA LEU A 292 1.31 -10.41 11.57
C LEU A 292 1.49 -11.33 12.79
N SER A 293 0.60 -12.31 12.99
CA SER A 293 0.57 -13.20 14.16
C SER A 293 1.77 -14.13 14.29
N LYS A 294 2.54 -14.36 13.22
CA LYS A 294 3.81 -15.14 13.30
C LYS A 294 4.88 -14.50 14.17
N TYR A 295 4.76 -13.21 14.47
CA TYR A 295 5.67 -12.48 15.36
C TYR A 295 5.04 -12.37 16.74
N GLU A 296 5.02 -13.48 17.48
CA GLU A 296 4.80 -13.45 18.93
C GLU A 296 6.12 -13.10 19.64
N ASP A 297 6.01 -12.32 20.72
CA ASP A 297 7.11 -11.80 21.55
C ASP A 297 8.05 -12.88 22.14
#